data_AF-A0A0D1ZH13-F1
#
_entry.id   AF-A0A0D1ZH13-F1
#
_cell.length_a   1.000
_cell.length_b   1.000
_cell.length_c   1.000
_cell.angle_alpha   90.00
_cell.angle_beta   90.00
_cell.angle_gamma   90.00
#
_symmetry.space_group_name_H-M   'P 1'
#
loop_
_entity.id
_entity.type
_entity.pdbx_description
1 polymer ?
#
loop_
_entity_poly.entity_id
_entity_poly.type
_entity_poly.pdbx_seq_one_letter_code
_entity_poly.pdbx_strand_id
1 'polypeptide(L)'
;MDLYSVFTTGHLFLNHDPALEPPGLRGSFGVKKEVAGLHENWLKWSSANIHLLDGSEPLPILTAIRHERPWRDWVDKEHPFKNEDPETKEHQDAQDAWFNWFEISPIEVGCDELEAWCPTWAFGRPFEKGQDTMQLPEQSLALLLGLCTSAPAGPLTSYLATIKRSLPAGFIGNSINDMAKGIARMWGPKGKEEFQAHHPLHAVNEHNYMFHLTRGENQDKPSPPIENSPRIHLIDSGMDNNCPTYVMLHPGRQVDVILNMDASSDVLKGSFQERVDQIASRRCLKFTKRHPDVEAGPDPKDPDRFKGLYAQIYDGSILDERPKQVVDSYGHTVTNPPAPPCLHESTMIYLPLLPNQGAVADFDPSTAKFSGSYNLVWTGEQVEMLVKVCCANYEAGEDAIKTVLKEQWQKKKAKREAVGDASSSHPPGGRGGPAGVPA
;
A
#
# COMPACT_ATOMS: atom_id res chain seq x y z
N MET A 1 -3.68 12.36 -15.74
CA MET A 1 -2.88 11.12 -15.62
C MET A 1 -1.67 11.44 -14.77
N ASP A 2 -1.44 10.65 -13.74
CA ASP A 2 -0.22 10.78 -12.94
C ASP A 2 1.01 10.37 -13.77
N LEU A 3 2.15 10.98 -13.48
CA LEU A 3 3.40 10.77 -14.20
C LEU A 3 3.89 9.32 -14.08
N TYR A 4 3.68 8.66 -12.92
CA TYR A 4 3.99 7.24 -12.78
C TYR A 4 3.05 6.39 -13.62
N SER A 5 1.74 6.70 -13.66
CA SER A 5 0.81 6.08 -14.61
C SER A 5 1.31 6.22 -16.05
N VAL A 6 1.79 7.41 -16.43
CA VAL A 6 2.36 7.71 -17.75
C VAL A 6 3.67 6.97 -17.99
N PHE A 7 4.51 6.73 -16.98
CA PHE A 7 5.73 5.92 -17.15
C PHE A 7 5.41 4.42 -17.21
N THR A 8 4.54 3.92 -16.34
CA THR A 8 4.12 2.50 -16.30
C THR A 8 3.38 2.12 -17.58
N THR A 9 2.42 2.94 -18.04
CA THR A 9 1.74 2.72 -19.32
C THR A 9 2.60 3.13 -20.51
N GLY A 10 3.26 4.28 -20.45
CA GLY A 10 4.04 4.80 -21.57
C GLY A 10 5.25 3.94 -21.87
N HIS A 11 5.90 3.30 -20.89
CA HIS A 11 6.95 2.32 -21.17
C HIS A 11 6.40 1.08 -21.89
N LEU A 12 5.20 0.60 -21.51
CA LEU A 12 4.50 -0.48 -22.21
C LEU A 12 4.07 -0.09 -23.64
N PHE A 13 3.86 1.20 -23.92
CA PHE A 13 3.28 1.67 -25.19
C PHE A 13 4.21 2.50 -26.10
N LEU A 14 5.37 3.00 -25.63
CA LEU A 14 6.17 4.00 -26.34
C LEU A 14 7.61 3.57 -26.72
N ASN A 15 8.13 2.43 -26.25
CA ASN A 15 9.46 1.97 -26.67
C ASN A 15 9.51 0.46 -26.92
N HIS A 16 10.00 0.10 -28.11
CA HIS A 16 10.35 -1.24 -28.57
C HIS A 16 9.35 -2.32 -28.13
N ASP A 17 8.28 -2.47 -28.91
CA ASP A 17 7.43 -3.66 -28.83
C ASP A 17 8.34 -4.90 -28.94
N PRO A 18 8.42 -5.75 -27.89
CA PRO A 18 9.21 -6.98 -27.93
C PRO A 18 8.79 -7.93 -29.06
N ALA A 19 7.61 -7.72 -29.66
CA ALA A 19 7.14 -8.41 -30.86
C ALA A 19 7.76 -7.87 -32.17
N LEU A 20 8.20 -6.61 -32.20
CA LEU A 20 8.85 -5.97 -33.36
C LEU A 20 10.37 -6.11 -33.34
N GLU A 21 10.99 -6.07 -32.15
CA GLU A 21 12.45 -6.21 -31.97
C GLU A 21 12.80 -7.07 -30.74
N PRO A 22 12.73 -8.41 -30.83
CA PRO A 22 13.04 -9.28 -29.70
C PRO A 22 14.52 -9.14 -29.30
N PRO A 23 14.87 -9.10 -28.00
CA PRO A 23 16.25 -9.11 -27.55
C PRO A 23 16.92 -10.40 -28.03
N GLY A 24 17.76 -10.28 -29.06
CA GLY A 24 18.54 -11.41 -29.53
C GLY A 24 19.66 -11.70 -28.55
N LEU A 25 19.48 -12.64 -27.62
CA LEU A 25 20.58 -13.40 -27.02
C LEU A 25 20.08 -14.67 -26.30
N ARG A 26 20.90 -15.71 -26.46
CA ARG A 26 20.74 -17.08 -25.99
C ARG A 26 20.38 -17.14 -24.50
N GLY A 27 19.21 -17.67 -24.15
CA GLY A 27 18.92 -18.09 -22.77
C GLY A 27 17.57 -17.70 -22.20
N SER A 28 16.72 -16.95 -22.90
CA SER A 28 15.36 -16.67 -22.45
C SER A 28 14.48 -17.93 -22.49
N PHE A 29 14.46 -18.67 -21.39
CA PHE A 29 13.57 -19.80 -21.18
C PHE A 29 12.10 -19.33 -21.26
N GLY A 30 11.42 -19.65 -22.36
CA GLY A 30 9.97 -19.82 -22.38
C GLY A 30 9.08 -18.57 -22.35
N VAL A 31 9.61 -17.35 -22.57
CA VAL A 31 8.76 -16.15 -22.68
C VAL A 31 7.93 -16.24 -23.97
N LYS A 32 6.63 -16.52 -23.84
CA LYS A 32 5.68 -16.46 -24.97
C LYS A 32 5.56 -15.01 -25.44
N LYS A 33 5.34 -14.82 -26.75
CA LYS A 33 4.95 -13.53 -27.33
C LYS A 33 3.65 -13.06 -26.67
N GLU A 34 3.74 -12.16 -25.71
CA GLU A 34 2.60 -11.44 -25.16
C GLU A 34 2.79 -9.96 -25.49
N VAL A 35 1.84 -9.38 -26.24
CA VAL A 35 1.86 -7.97 -26.63
C VAL A 35 1.24 -7.17 -25.49
N ALA A 36 1.91 -6.09 -25.06
CA ALA A 36 1.31 -5.15 -24.11
C ALA A 36 0.02 -4.57 -24.70
N GLY A 37 -1.12 -4.79 -24.03
CA GLY A 37 -2.45 -4.40 -24.51
C GLY A 37 -3.20 -5.45 -25.33
N LEU A 38 -2.64 -6.65 -25.55
CA LEU A 38 -3.35 -7.76 -26.22
C LEU A 38 -4.51 -8.30 -25.38
N HIS A 39 -4.37 -8.26 -24.06
CA HIS A 39 -5.34 -8.81 -23.13
C HIS A 39 -6.25 -7.69 -22.63
N GLU A 40 -7.48 -7.63 -23.15
CA GLU A 40 -8.51 -6.67 -22.70
C GLU A 40 -8.71 -6.71 -21.17
N ASN A 41 -8.46 -7.86 -20.55
CA ASN A 41 -8.55 -8.09 -19.10
C ASN A 41 -7.43 -7.39 -18.30
N TRP A 42 -6.29 -7.05 -18.91
CA TRP A 42 -5.19 -6.33 -18.24
C TRP A 42 -5.53 -4.86 -18.02
N LEU A 43 -6.58 -4.36 -18.67
CA LEU A 43 -7.04 -3.00 -18.48
C LEU A 43 -7.89 -2.88 -17.22
N LYS A 44 -8.64 -3.88 -16.78
CA LYS A 44 -9.62 -3.71 -15.69
C LYS A 44 -9.22 -4.49 -14.45
N TRP A 45 -9.13 -3.80 -13.32
CA TRP A 45 -8.81 -4.45 -12.06
C TRP A 45 -9.91 -5.42 -11.63
N SER A 46 -11.17 -5.13 -11.96
CA SER A 46 -12.29 -6.02 -11.72
C SER A 46 -12.20 -7.37 -12.45
N SER A 47 -11.39 -7.48 -13.52
CA SER A 47 -11.20 -8.76 -14.23
C SER A 47 -10.49 -9.79 -13.36
N ALA A 48 -9.73 -9.37 -12.34
CA ALA A 48 -9.03 -10.28 -11.44
C ALA A 48 -10.00 -11.12 -10.58
N ASN A 49 -11.28 -10.74 -10.47
CA ASN A 49 -12.30 -11.51 -9.75
C ASN A 49 -12.43 -12.96 -10.24
N ILE A 50 -12.12 -13.24 -11.51
CA ILE A 50 -12.17 -14.61 -12.06
C ILE A 50 -11.22 -15.57 -11.33
N HIS A 51 -10.12 -15.05 -10.78
CA HIS A 51 -9.10 -15.82 -10.05
C HIS A 51 -9.44 -16.01 -8.57
N LEU A 52 -10.50 -15.35 -8.07
CA LEU A 52 -10.89 -15.37 -6.66
C LEU A 52 -12.09 -16.28 -6.39
N LEU A 53 -12.75 -16.79 -7.43
CA LEU A 53 -14.03 -17.52 -7.32
C LEU A 53 -13.95 -18.83 -6.54
N ASP A 54 -12.83 -19.54 -6.65
CA ASP A 54 -12.62 -20.84 -5.98
C ASP A 54 -11.65 -20.74 -4.79
N GLY A 55 -11.14 -19.55 -4.49
CA GLY A 55 -10.15 -19.32 -3.43
C GLY A 55 -8.77 -19.90 -3.72
N SER A 56 -8.42 -20.15 -4.99
CA SER A 56 -7.09 -20.64 -5.39
C SER A 56 -5.98 -19.58 -5.22
N GLU A 57 -6.33 -18.30 -5.34
CA GLU A 57 -5.40 -17.17 -5.19
C GLU A 57 -5.78 -16.31 -3.97
N PRO A 58 -4.81 -15.64 -3.31
CA PRO A 58 -5.09 -14.68 -2.26
C PRO A 58 -5.83 -13.45 -2.82
N LEU A 59 -6.68 -12.82 -2.02
CA LEU A 59 -7.32 -11.55 -2.37
C LEU A 59 -6.25 -10.44 -2.49
N PRO A 60 -6.02 -9.87 -3.67
CA PRO A 60 -5.07 -8.77 -3.81
C PRO A 60 -5.71 -7.46 -3.33
N ILE A 61 -4.95 -6.69 -2.55
CA ILE A 61 -5.35 -5.37 -2.05
C ILE A 61 -4.21 -4.40 -2.36
N LEU A 62 -4.53 -3.34 -3.10
CA LEU A 62 -3.65 -2.19 -3.28
C LEU A 62 -4.02 -1.11 -2.28
N THR A 63 -3.08 -0.24 -1.93
CA THR A 63 -3.30 0.84 -0.96
C THR A 63 -2.95 2.20 -1.52
N ALA A 64 -3.75 3.19 -1.14
CA ALA A 64 -3.48 4.60 -1.34
C ALA A 64 -3.95 5.37 -0.10
N ILE A 65 -3.49 6.60 0.09
CA ILE A 65 -3.92 7.43 1.21
C ILE A 65 -4.49 8.77 0.73
N ARG A 66 -5.34 9.36 1.56
CA ARG A 66 -5.79 10.74 1.43
C ARG A 66 -5.45 11.51 2.70
N HIS A 67 -4.90 12.71 2.56
CA HIS A 67 -4.73 13.62 3.68
C HIS A 67 -6.07 14.32 3.99
N GLU A 68 -6.69 13.94 5.11
CA GLU A 68 -7.89 14.57 5.67
C GLU A 68 -7.51 15.86 6.40
N ARG A 69 -8.29 16.91 6.16
CA ARG A 69 -8.09 18.26 6.71
C ARG A 69 -9.45 18.84 7.08
N PRO A 70 -10.04 18.42 8.21
CA PRO A 70 -11.43 18.72 8.55
C PRO A 70 -11.75 20.21 8.69
N TRP A 71 -10.74 21.05 8.98
CA TRP A 71 -10.90 22.50 9.14
C TRP A 71 -10.87 23.27 7.81
N ARG A 72 -10.61 22.60 6.69
CA ARG A 72 -10.61 23.23 5.37
C ARG A 72 -11.82 22.79 4.57
N ASP A 73 -12.66 23.77 4.26
CA ASP A 73 -13.67 23.61 3.23
C ASP A 73 -13.01 23.46 1.86
N TRP A 74 -13.62 22.63 1.03
CA TRP A 74 -13.24 22.53 -0.37
C TRP A 74 -13.36 23.90 -1.05
N VAL A 75 -12.28 24.32 -1.71
CA VAL A 75 -12.23 25.49 -2.58
C VAL A 75 -12.28 25.00 -4.03
N ASP A 76 -12.46 25.89 -5.02
CA ASP A 76 -12.82 25.57 -6.39
C ASP A 76 -11.94 24.52 -7.12
N LYS A 77 -12.37 24.16 -8.34
CA LYS A 77 -11.86 23.02 -9.13
C LYS A 77 -10.36 23.01 -9.38
N GLU A 78 -9.71 24.16 -9.42
CA GLU A 78 -8.28 24.27 -9.77
C GLU A 78 -7.38 24.33 -8.53
N HIS A 79 -7.93 24.80 -7.41
CA HIS A 79 -7.19 25.02 -6.17
C HIS A 79 -8.01 24.51 -4.99
N PRO A 80 -8.13 23.19 -4.81
CA PRO A 80 -9.01 22.60 -3.80
C PRO A 80 -8.63 23.06 -2.37
N PHE A 81 -7.39 23.51 -2.17
CA PHE A 81 -6.88 24.09 -0.92
C PHE A 81 -5.90 25.23 -1.19
N LYS A 82 -5.84 26.25 -0.31
CA LYS A 82 -4.92 27.41 -0.44
C LYS A 82 -3.42 27.08 -0.30
N ASN A 83 -3.08 25.93 0.29
CA ASN A 83 -1.73 25.42 0.49
C ASN A 83 -1.80 23.89 0.46
N GLU A 84 -1.00 23.26 -0.40
CA GLU A 84 -0.95 21.80 -0.57
C GLU A 84 0.25 21.16 0.13
N ASP A 85 1.21 21.97 0.59
CA ASP A 85 2.44 21.51 1.22
C ASP A 85 2.19 21.07 2.67
N PRO A 86 2.32 19.77 3.00
CA PRO A 86 2.12 19.21 4.34
C PRO A 86 3.15 19.72 5.37
N GLU A 87 4.25 20.37 4.95
CA GLU A 87 5.30 20.88 5.84
C GLU A 87 5.06 22.30 6.35
N THR A 88 3.97 22.96 5.92
CA THR A 88 3.66 24.32 6.36
C THR A 88 3.38 24.39 7.87
N LYS A 89 3.70 25.53 8.50
CA LYS A 89 3.39 25.78 9.93
C LYS A 89 1.93 25.51 10.30
N GLU A 90 1.01 25.76 9.37
CA GLU A 90 -0.41 25.49 9.58
C GLU A 90 -0.71 23.99 9.76
N HIS A 91 0.05 23.10 9.10
CA HIS A 91 -0.07 21.66 9.29
C HIS A 91 0.63 21.16 10.55
N GLN A 92 1.76 21.76 10.92
CA GLN A 92 2.46 21.45 12.17
C GLN A 92 1.57 21.69 13.40
N ASP A 93 0.66 22.67 13.32
CA ASP A 93 -0.23 23.06 14.41
C ASP A 93 -1.63 22.39 14.33
N ALA A 94 -1.92 21.62 13.27
CA ALA A 94 -3.25 21.06 13.03
C ALA A 94 -3.43 19.65 13.65
N GLN A 95 -3.95 19.63 14.88
CA GLN A 95 -4.18 18.37 15.64
C GLN A 95 -5.22 17.43 15.00
N ASP A 96 -6.09 17.94 14.13
CA ASP A 96 -7.14 17.15 13.47
C ASP A 96 -6.77 16.76 12.04
N ALA A 97 -5.49 16.76 11.68
CA ALA A 97 -5.00 16.31 10.37
C ALA A 97 -4.65 14.82 10.43
N TRP A 98 -5.07 14.01 9.46
CA TRP A 98 -4.61 12.61 9.40
C TRP A 98 -4.71 12.03 8.00
N PHE A 99 -4.12 10.84 7.81
CA PHE A 99 -4.24 10.08 6.57
C PHE A 99 -5.37 9.04 6.67
N ASN A 100 -6.32 9.07 5.73
CA ASN A 100 -7.25 7.96 5.50
C ASN A 100 -6.59 6.92 4.60
N TRP A 101 -6.65 5.64 4.96
CA TRP A 101 -6.10 4.54 4.18
C TRP A 101 -7.14 3.87 3.29
N PHE A 102 -7.05 4.13 1.99
CA PHE A 102 -7.89 3.50 0.98
C PHE A 102 -7.35 2.13 0.60
N GLU A 103 -8.27 1.19 0.51
CA GLU A 103 -8.10 -0.14 -0.04
C GLU A 103 -8.68 -0.18 -1.45
N ILE A 104 -7.95 -0.80 -2.37
CA ILE A 104 -8.35 -0.96 -3.76
C ILE A 104 -8.21 -2.44 -4.10
N SER A 105 -9.32 -3.17 -4.08
CA SER A 105 -9.40 -4.59 -4.44
C SER A 105 -10.07 -4.77 -5.81
N PRO A 106 -10.09 -5.98 -6.39
CA PRO A 106 -10.88 -6.25 -7.58
C PRO A 106 -12.40 -6.08 -7.38
N ILE A 107 -12.86 -6.04 -6.13
CA ILE A 107 -14.28 -6.02 -5.74
C ILE A 107 -14.73 -4.57 -5.52
N GLU A 108 -14.03 -3.87 -4.63
CA GLU A 108 -14.40 -2.55 -4.13
C GLU A 108 -13.20 -1.66 -3.78
N VAL A 109 -13.48 -0.36 -3.73
CA VAL A 109 -12.57 0.72 -3.33
C VAL A 109 -13.20 1.51 -2.19
N GLY A 110 -12.47 1.72 -1.10
CA GLY A 110 -12.97 2.43 0.06
C GLY A 110 -11.99 2.46 1.22
N CYS A 111 -12.40 3.05 2.34
CA CYS A 111 -11.62 3.02 3.57
C CYS A 111 -12.54 2.95 4.80
N ASP A 112 -12.02 2.36 5.86
CA ASP A 112 -12.76 2.20 7.10
C ASP A 112 -12.99 3.54 7.81
N GLU A 113 -12.07 4.50 7.66
CA GLU A 113 -12.15 5.79 8.33
C GLU A 113 -13.34 6.63 7.90
N LEU A 114 -13.84 6.38 6.70
CA LEU A 114 -15.00 7.07 6.12
C LEU A 114 -16.23 6.17 6.08
N GLU A 115 -16.10 4.89 6.43
CA GLU A 115 -17.15 3.86 6.37
C GLU A 115 -17.86 3.82 5.00
N ALA A 116 -17.13 4.11 3.92
CA ALA A 116 -17.70 4.28 2.59
C ALA A 116 -16.90 3.50 1.54
N TRP A 117 -17.63 2.81 0.66
CA TRP A 117 -17.10 1.92 -0.35
C TRP A 117 -17.88 2.06 -1.65
N CYS A 118 -17.20 1.91 -2.79
CA CYS A 118 -17.82 1.77 -4.10
C CYS A 118 -17.25 0.56 -4.85
N PRO A 119 -18.02 -0.10 -5.73
CA PRO A 119 -17.49 -1.16 -6.58
C PRO A 119 -16.31 -0.66 -7.43
N THR A 120 -15.29 -1.49 -7.63
CA THR A 120 -14.07 -1.10 -8.36
C THR A 120 -14.36 -0.61 -9.79
N TRP A 121 -15.36 -1.20 -10.46
CA TRP A 121 -15.77 -0.76 -11.80
C TRP A 121 -16.41 0.64 -11.83
N ALA A 122 -16.89 1.14 -10.69
CA ALA A 122 -17.54 2.44 -10.53
C ALA A 122 -16.58 3.54 -10.06
N PHE A 123 -15.42 3.16 -9.51
CA PHE A 123 -14.43 4.12 -9.04
C PHE A 123 -13.96 5.04 -10.19
N GLY A 124 -13.94 6.35 -9.93
CA GLY A 124 -13.64 7.38 -10.94
C GLY A 124 -14.85 7.90 -11.74
N ARG A 125 -16.06 7.33 -11.56
CA ARG A 125 -17.30 7.91 -12.10
C ARG A 125 -17.81 9.08 -11.24
N PRO A 126 -18.52 10.06 -11.82
CA PRO A 126 -19.15 11.12 -11.04
C PRO A 126 -20.38 10.61 -10.29
N PHE A 127 -20.42 10.85 -8.98
CA PHE A 127 -21.58 10.55 -8.13
C PHE A 127 -22.23 11.82 -7.60
N GLU A 128 -23.51 11.72 -7.26
CA GLU A 128 -24.26 12.70 -6.47
C GLU A 128 -25.24 11.92 -5.59
N LYS A 129 -25.23 12.16 -4.27
CA LYS A 129 -26.19 11.54 -3.33
C LYS A 129 -26.24 10.00 -3.44
N GLY A 130 -25.07 9.38 -3.58
CA GLY A 130 -24.93 7.93 -3.71
C GLY A 130 -25.33 7.35 -5.07
N GLN A 131 -25.60 8.18 -6.08
CA GLN A 131 -25.98 7.72 -7.43
C GLN A 131 -24.92 8.08 -8.46
N ASP A 132 -24.57 7.11 -9.31
CA ASP A 132 -23.76 7.34 -10.51
C ASP A 132 -24.53 8.24 -11.50
N THR A 133 -23.95 9.38 -11.83
CA THR A 133 -24.55 10.37 -12.75
C THR A 133 -24.06 10.20 -14.19
N MET A 134 -23.00 9.42 -14.41
CA MET A 134 -22.43 9.18 -15.74
C MET A 134 -21.73 7.83 -15.81
N GLN A 135 -22.23 6.96 -16.69
CA GLN A 135 -21.73 5.59 -16.88
C GLN A 135 -20.40 5.54 -17.66
N LEU A 136 -19.32 6.07 -17.09
CA LEU A 136 -17.97 5.97 -17.66
C LEU A 136 -17.44 4.53 -17.58
N PRO A 137 -16.61 4.06 -18.52
CA PRO A 137 -15.95 2.77 -18.36
C PRO A 137 -15.08 2.74 -17.08
N GLU A 138 -14.87 1.54 -16.55
CA GLU A 138 -13.91 1.31 -15.46
C GLU A 138 -12.52 1.86 -15.83
N GLN A 139 -11.85 2.45 -14.83
CA GLN A 139 -10.49 2.94 -15.00
C GLN A 139 -9.49 1.83 -15.26
N SER A 140 -8.43 2.15 -15.99
CA SER A 140 -7.42 1.13 -16.23
C SER A 140 -6.66 0.77 -14.95
N LEU A 141 -6.23 -0.49 -14.80
CA LEU A 141 -5.37 -0.92 -13.69
C LEU A 141 -4.14 -0.01 -13.56
N ALA A 142 -3.59 0.45 -14.67
CA ALA A 142 -2.44 1.33 -14.64
C ALA A 142 -2.73 2.73 -14.06
N LEU A 143 -3.96 3.25 -14.19
CA LEU A 143 -4.37 4.47 -13.48
C LEU A 143 -4.45 4.22 -11.98
N LEU A 144 -5.01 3.08 -11.56
CA LEU A 144 -5.06 2.69 -10.14
C LEU A 144 -3.66 2.49 -9.55
N LEU A 145 -2.76 1.83 -10.28
CA LEU A 145 -1.35 1.70 -9.88
C LEU A 145 -0.67 3.06 -9.77
N GLY A 146 -1.03 4.01 -10.64
CA GLY A 146 -0.66 5.41 -10.51
C GLY A 146 -0.99 6.00 -9.15
N LEU A 147 -2.25 5.83 -8.69
CA LEU A 147 -2.69 6.28 -7.36
C LEU A 147 -1.81 5.71 -6.24
N CYS A 148 -1.50 4.41 -6.36
CA CYS A 148 -0.79 3.67 -5.32
C CYS A 148 0.72 3.93 -5.31
N THR A 149 1.26 4.54 -6.37
CA THR A 149 2.71 4.76 -6.57
C THR A 149 3.07 6.22 -6.81
N SER A 150 2.11 7.15 -6.67
CA SER A 150 2.31 8.58 -6.88
C SER A 150 2.99 9.27 -5.68
N ALA A 151 4.01 8.65 -5.09
CA ALA A 151 4.82 9.32 -4.08
C ALA A 151 5.29 10.65 -4.67
N PRO A 152 5.06 11.81 -4.02
CA PRO A 152 5.50 13.09 -4.50
C PRO A 152 7.00 12.99 -4.74
N ALA A 153 7.39 12.92 -6.01
CA ALA A 153 8.76 13.14 -6.36
C ALA A 153 9.04 14.56 -5.87
N GLY A 154 10.13 14.74 -5.10
CA GLY A 154 10.69 16.08 -4.89
C GLY A 154 10.80 16.81 -6.24
N PRO A 155 10.96 18.15 -6.24
CA PRO A 155 10.73 19.03 -7.40
C PRO A 155 11.03 18.35 -8.74
N LEU A 156 10.12 18.40 -9.74
CA LEU A 156 10.23 17.63 -11.01
C LEU A 156 11.63 17.72 -11.63
N THR A 157 12.33 18.82 -11.41
CA THR A 157 13.75 19.02 -11.75
C THR A 157 14.68 17.95 -11.18
N SER A 158 14.59 17.61 -9.88
CA SER A 158 15.32 16.54 -9.21
C SER A 158 14.96 15.16 -9.74
N TYR A 159 13.68 14.94 -10.04
CA TYR A 159 13.19 13.68 -10.61
C TYR A 159 13.65 13.48 -12.06
N LEU A 160 13.45 14.48 -12.94
CA LEU A 160 13.94 14.50 -14.31
C LEU A 160 15.46 14.42 -14.39
N ALA A 161 16.19 15.06 -13.47
CA ALA A 161 17.63 14.93 -13.37
C ALA A 161 18.04 13.49 -13.00
N THR A 162 17.25 12.83 -12.16
CA THR A 162 17.50 11.43 -11.78
C THR A 162 17.18 10.48 -12.92
N ILE A 163 16.03 10.61 -13.59
CA ILE A 163 15.71 9.86 -14.81
C ILE A 163 16.83 10.06 -15.84
N LYS A 164 17.20 11.31 -16.16
CA LYS A 164 18.26 11.63 -17.12
C LYS A 164 19.61 11.01 -16.77
N ARG A 165 19.92 10.87 -15.48
CA ARG A 165 21.16 10.27 -14.95
C ARG A 165 21.12 8.74 -14.95
N SER A 166 19.93 8.14 -14.84
CA SER A 166 19.72 6.69 -14.86
C SER A 166 19.53 6.13 -16.28
N LEU A 167 19.19 6.98 -17.25
CA LEU A 167 19.07 6.59 -18.65
C LEU A 167 20.45 6.35 -19.30
N PRO A 168 20.61 5.30 -20.14
CA PRO A 168 21.85 5.02 -20.84
C PRO A 168 22.31 6.19 -21.74
N ALA A 169 23.63 6.36 -21.87
CA ALA A 169 24.19 7.34 -22.80
C ALA A 169 23.74 7.01 -24.24
N GLY A 170 22.97 7.90 -24.86
CA GLY A 170 22.36 7.70 -26.18
C GLY A 170 20.85 7.45 -26.16
N PHE A 171 20.26 7.14 -24.99
CA PHE A 171 18.82 7.05 -24.79
C PHE A 171 18.22 8.47 -24.70
N ILE A 172 18.09 9.10 -25.88
CA ILE A 172 17.33 10.32 -26.16
C ILE A 172 17.55 11.48 -25.18
N GLY A 173 18.80 11.93 -25.04
CA GLY A 173 19.13 13.15 -24.31
C GLY A 173 18.56 14.44 -24.94
N ASN A 174 18.23 14.42 -26.23
CA ASN A 174 17.66 15.57 -26.94
C ASN A 174 16.15 15.72 -26.69
N SER A 175 15.34 14.67 -26.84
CA SER A 175 13.88 14.77 -26.63
C SER A 175 13.49 15.03 -25.16
N ILE A 176 14.27 14.58 -24.18
CA ILE A 176 13.98 14.90 -22.76
C ILE A 176 14.28 16.37 -22.46
N ASN A 177 15.39 16.91 -23.00
CA ASN A 177 15.70 18.33 -22.88
C ASN A 177 14.66 19.18 -23.64
N ASP A 178 14.14 18.71 -24.77
CA ASP A 178 13.11 19.40 -25.55
C ASP A 178 11.73 19.33 -24.88
N MET A 179 11.40 18.22 -24.21
CA MET A 179 10.19 18.09 -23.38
C MET A 179 10.24 19.02 -22.16
N ALA A 180 11.38 19.05 -21.45
CA ALA A 180 11.58 19.97 -20.32
C ALA A 180 11.55 21.44 -20.76
N LYS A 181 12.14 21.78 -21.91
CA LYS A 181 12.07 23.13 -22.49
C LYS A 181 10.67 23.48 -23.01
N GLY A 182 9.93 22.51 -23.56
CA GLY A 182 8.56 22.69 -24.05
C GLY A 182 7.58 22.97 -22.92
N ILE A 183 7.66 22.21 -21.83
CA ILE A 183 6.87 22.44 -20.61
C ILE A 183 7.23 23.80 -19.99
N ALA A 184 8.52 24.10 -19.86
CA ALA A 184 8.99 25.39 -19.32
C ALA A 184 8.63 26.61 -20.20
N ARG A 185 8.47 26.43 -21.52
CA ARG A 185 8.08 27.49 -22.46
C ARG A 185 6.57 27.69 -22.50
N MET A 186 5.78 26.63 -22.34
CA MET A 186 4.32 26.75 -22.23
C MET A 186 3.88 27.49 -20.96
N TRP A 187 4.64 27.39 -19.86
CA TRP A 187 4.14 27.81 -18.54
C TRP A 187 4.64 29.19 -18.08
N GLY A 188 5.54 29.84 -18.83
CA GLY A 188 6.01 31.20 -18.56
C GLY A 188 6.79 31.37 -17.24
N PRO A 189 7.23 32.60 -16.88
CA PRO A 189 8.04 32.86 -15.69
C PRO A 189 7.30 32.68 -14.36
N LYS A 190 6.03 33.09 -14.29
CA LYS A 190 5.17 32.91 -13.10
C LYS A 190 4.84 31.44 -12.84
N GLY A 191 4.45 30.70 -13.88
CA GLY A 191 4.21 29.26 -13.77
C GLY A 191 5.46 28.46 -13.48
N LYS A 192 6.67 29.00 -13.71
CA LYS A 192 7.94 28.36 -13.34
C LYS A 192 8.27 28.49 -11.86
N GLU A 193 7.91 29.62 -11.25
CA GLU A 193 8.12 29.91 -9.84
C GLU A 193 7.07 29.17 -8.99
N GLU A 194 5.81 29.16 -9.43
CA GLU A 194 4.75 28.30 -8.89
C GLU A 194 5.10 26.81 -9.08
N PHE A 195 5.57 26.35 -10.24
CA PHE A 195 5.94 24.94 -10.45
C PHE A 195 7.21 24.47 -9.72
N GLN A 196 8.10 25.38 -9.35
CA GLN A 196 9.27 25.07 -8.51
C GLN A 196 8.90 24.98 -7.03
N ALA A 197 7.86 25.71 -6.60
CA ALA A 197 7.34 25.71 -5.23
C ALA A 197 6.17 24.72 -5.01
N HIS A 198 5.44 24.37 -6.07
CA HIS A 198 4.35 23.42 -6.04
C HIS A 198 4.82 22.05 -6.52
N HIS A 199 4.36 21.00 -5.83
CA HIS A 199 4.58 19.63 -6.27
C HIS A 199 4.02 19.48 -7.71
N PRO A 200 4.88 19.23 -8.70
CA PRO A 200 4.50 19.17 -10.11
C PRO A 200 3.69 17.92 -10.46
N LEU A 201 3.49 17.06 -9.46
CA LEU A 201 2.55 15.96 -9.43
C LEU A 201 1.38 16.39 -8.55
N HIS A 202 0.30 16.87 -9.17
CA HIS A 202 -0.96 16.95 -8.43
C HIS A 202 -1.33 15.54 -7.98
N ALA A 203 -1.70 15.39 -6.70
CA ALA A 203 -2.35 14.18 -6.21
C ALA A 203 -3.46 13.79 -7.19
N VAL A 204 -3.55 12.50 -7.52
CA VAL A 204 -4.48 12.08 -8.56
C VAL A 204 -5.88 12.40 -8.07
N ASN A 205 -6.52 13.25 -8.87
CA ASN A 205 -7.77 13.87 -8.56
C ASN A 205 -8.84 13.01 -9.23
N GLU A 206 -9.58 12.21 -8.47
CA GLU A 206 -10.64 11.33 -8.95
C GLU A 206 -12.03 11.87 -8.61
N HIS A 207 -13.07 11.40 -9.29
CA HIS A 207 -14.44 11.73 -8.87
C HIS A 207 -14.72 11.12 -7.50
N ASN A 208 -15.28 11.93 -6.60
CA ASN A 208 -15.62 11.48 -5.27
C ASN A 208 -16.96 10.74 -5.26
N TYR A 209 -16.94 9.43 -5.01
CA TYR A 209 -18.17 8.63 -4.91
C TYR A 209 -19.01 8.95 -3.67
N MET A 210 -18.45 9.67 -2.68
CA MET A 210 -19.15 10.13 -1.47
C MET A 210 -19.80 11.51 -1.63
N PHE A 211 -19.75 12.13 -2.82
CA PHE A 211 -20.25 13.49 -3.00
C PHE A 211 -21.74 13.61 -2.62
N HIS A 212 -22.01 14.43 -1.60
CA HIS A 212 -23.33 14.59 -0.96
C HIS A 212 -24.00 13.29 -0.49
N LEU A 213 -23.25 12.24 -0.14
CA LEU A 213 -23.80 10.95 0.25
C LEU A 213 -24.77 11.07 1.45
N THR A 214 -24.32 11.67 2.55
CA THR A 214 -25.15 11.88 3.75
C THR A 214 -26.40 12.70 3.45
N ARG A 215 -26.30 13.75 2.61
CA ARG A 215 -27.47 14.56 2.19
C ARG A 215 -28.46 13.76 1.33
N GLY A 216 -27.99 12.74 0.63
CA GLY A 216 -28.81 11.79 -0.10
C GLY A 216 -29.65 10.90 0.82
N GLU A 217 -29.06 10.47 1.95
CA GLU A 217 -29.71 9.62 2.95
C GLU A 217 -30.60 10.42 3.91
N ASN A 218 -30.11 11.56 4.38
CA ASN A 218 -30.79 12.45 5.32
C ASN A 218 -30.37 13.91 5.09
N GLN A 219 -31.31 14.73 4.59
CA GLN A 219 -31.05 16.13 4.25
C GLN A 219 -30.68 17.03 5.44
N ASP A 220 -31.11 16.65 6.65
CA ASP A 220 -30.90 17.43 7.87
C ASP A 220 -29.60 17.05 8.60
N LYS A 221 -28.94 15.96 8.19
CA LYS A 221 -27.67 15.51 8.80
C LYS A 221 -26.50 16.28 8.16
N PRO A 222 -25.59 16.87 8.97
CA PRO A 222 -24.41 17.54 8.43
C PRO A 222 -23.52 16.52 7.70
N SER A 223 -23.12 16.87 6.48
CA SER A 223 -22.16 16.10 5.69
C SER A 223 -20.74 16.26 6.24
N PRO A 224 -19.96 15.17 6.36
CA PRO A 224 -18.52 15.24 6.56
C PRO A 224 -17.83 16.10 5.48
N PRO A 225 -16.71 16.77 5.78
CA PRO A 225 -16.01 17.64 4.83
C PRO A 225 -15.72 17.00 3.46
N ILE A 226 -15.38 15.71 3.44
CA ILE A 226 -15.14 14.97 2.19
C ILE A 226 -16.32 14.99 1.23
N GLU A 227 -17.56 14.95 1.73
CA GLU A 227 -18.76 14.91 0.88
C GLU A 227 -19.08 16.26 0.24
N ASN A 228 -18.44 17.35 0.68
CA ASN A 228 -18.59 18.68 0.06
C ASN A 228 -17.63 18.87 -1.13
N SER A 229 -16.67 17.95 -1.33
CA SER A 229 -15.80 17.96 -2.49
C SER A 229 -16.32 17.01 -3.57
N PRO A 230 -16.50 17.46 -4.82
CA PRO A 230 -16.84 16.57 -5.94
C PRO A 230 -15.66 15.65 -6.33
N ARG A 231 -14.52 15.81 -5.67
CA ARG A 231 -13.24 15.20 -6.01
C ARG A 231 -12.57 14.56 -4.81
N ILE A 232 -11.84 13.48 -5.05
CA ILE A 232 -11.03 12.80 -4.05
C ILE A 232 -9.57 12.78 -4.52
N HIS A 233 -8.66 13.09 -3.61
CA HIS A 233 -7.22 13.17 -3.88
C HIS A 233 -6.51 12.02 -3.17
N LEU A 234 -6.06 11.04 -3.95
CA LEU A 234 -5.32 9.89 -3.46
C LEU A 234 -3.84 9.99 -3.85
N ILE A 235 -2.96 9.55 -2.94
CA ILE A 235 -1.52 9.45 -3.14
C ILE A 235 -0.97 8.13 -2.59
N ASP A 236 0.29 7.83 -2.89
CA ASP A 236 1.02 6.65 -2.40
C ASP A 236 0.98 6.54 -0.87
N SER A 237 0.56 5.37 -0.38
CA SER A 237 0.49 5.06 1.06
C SER A 237 1.85 5.08 1.77
N GLY A 238 2.95 4.89 1.04
CA GLY A 238 4.31 5.01 1.56
C GLY A 238 4.63 6.40 2.13
N MET A 239 3.84 7.43 1.78
CA MET A 239 3.94 8.76 2.38
C MET A 239 3.52 8.81 3.85
N ASP A 240 2.69 7.85 4.29
CA ASP A 240 2.35 7.67 5.70
C ASP A 240 3.12 6.49 6.31
N ASN A 241 3.09 5.33 5.66
CA ASN A 241 3.83 4.17 6.14
C ASN A 241 4.18 3.21 5.00
N ASN A 242 5.46 2.83 4.90
CA ASN A 242 5.94 1.88 3.89
C ASN A 242 5.49 0.43 4.14
N CYS A 243 4.80 0.15 5.24
CA CYS A 243 4.20 -1.16 5.51
C CYS A 243 2.67 -1.04 5.42
N PRO A 244 1.98 -1.77 4.52
CA PRO A 244 0.52 -1.74 4.37
C PRO A 244 -0.20 -2.52 5.50
N THR A 245 0.29 -2.41 6.73
CA THR A 245 -0.23 -3.14 7.89
C THR A 245 -1.65 -2.70 8.22
N TYR A 246 -1.95 -1.41 8.08
CA TYR A 246 -3.21 -0.81 8.50
C TYR A 246 -4.45 -1.54 7.96
N VAL A 247 -4.44 -1.84 6.66
CA VAL A 247 -5.55 -2.50 5.97
C VAL A 247 -5.68 -3.96 6.42
N MET A 248 -4.59 -4.63 6.80
CA MET A 248 -4.65 -6.01 7.32
C MET A 248 -5.35 -6.11 8.69
N LEU A 249 -5.48 -5.00 9.43
CA LEU A 249 -6.01 -4.97 10.79
C LEU A 249 -7.52 -4.70 10.90
N HIS A 250 -8.26 -4.71 9.78
CA HIS A 250 -9.73 -4.63 9.84
C HIS A 250 -10.28 -5.83 10.65
N PRO A 251 -11.17 -5.63 11.63
CA PRO A 251 -11.62 -6.71 12.53
C PRO A 251 -12.29 -7.87 11.80
N GLY A 252 -12.96 -7.59 10.67
CA GLY A 252 -13.58 -8.64 9.84
C GLY A 252 -12.59 -9.61 9.19
N ARG A 253 -11.31 -9.23 9.04
CA ARG A 253 -10.29 -10.07 8.38
C ARG A 253 -9.74 -11.18 9.28
N GLN A 254 -9.75 -10.97 10.61
CA GLN A 254 -9.26 -11.93 11.60
C GLN A 254 -7.87 -12.52 11.25
N VAL A 255 -6.94 -11.67 10.83
CA VAL A 255 -5.60 -12.07 10.40
C VAL A 255 -4.78 -12.56 11.60
N ASP A 256 -4.31 -13.82 11.58
CA ASP A 256 -3.47 -14.36 12.67
C ASP A 256 -1.97 -14.19 12.42
N VAL A 257 -1.55 -14.20 11.15
CA VAL A 257 -0.14 -14.10 10.74
C VAL A 257 -0.01 -13.08 9.63
N ILE A 258 0.93 -12.15 9.79
CA ILE A 258 1.29 -11.17 8.76
C ILE A 258 2.71 -11.46 8.32
N LEU A 259 2.92 -11.74 7.03
CA LEU A 259 4.26 -11.78 6.43
C LEU A 259 4.55 -10.39 5.85
N ASN A 260 5.44 -9.63 6.49
CA ASN A 260 5.75 -8.26 6.07
C ASN A 260 7.10 -8.23 5.36
N MET A 261 7.08 -8.23 4.03
CA MET A 261 8.28 -8.18 3.18
C MET A 261 8.66 -6.72 2.93
N ASP A 262 9.82 -6.30 3.42
CA ASP A 262 10.24 -4.90 3.39
C ASP A 262 11.45 -4.68 2.48
N ALA A 263 11.23 -3.91 1.42
CA ALA A 263 12.25 -3.49 0.46
C ALA A 263 12.69 -2.03 0.66
N SER A 264 12.45 -1.45 1.84
CA SER A 264 12.82 -0.07 2.15
C SER A 264 14.34 0.12 2.16
N SER A 265 14.80 1.30 1.75
CA SER A 265 16.23 1.63 1.75
C SER A 265 16.84 1.76 3.16
N ASP A 266 16.02 1.80 4.20
CA ASP A 266 16.41 1.96 5.59
C ASP A 266 16.27 0.70 6.45
N VAL A 267 16.09 -0.48 5.85
CA VAL A 267 15.95 -1.77 6.57
C VAL A 267 17.08 -2.06 7.57
N LEU A 268 18.26 -1.48 7.36
CA LEU A 268 19.44 -1.61 8.25
C LEU A 268 19.52 -0.54 9.35
N LYS A 269 18.59 0.43 9.42
CA LYS A 269 18.60 1.53 10.39
C LYS A 269 17.85 1.23 11.70
N GLY A 270 17.17 0.08 11.79
CA GLY A 270 16.41 -0.30 12.99
C GLY A 270 15.08 0.44 13.18
N SER A 271 14.59 1.14 12.15
CA SER A 271 13.36 1.95 12.20
C SER A 271 12.05 1.14 12.20
N PHE A 272 12.11 -0.18 12.00
CA PHE A 272 10.93 -1.01 11.79
C PHE A 272 9.99 -1.08 13.00
N GLN A 273 10.53 -1.21 14.22
CA GLN A 273 9.71 -1.29 15.45
C GLN A 273 8.86 -0.02 15.64
N GLU A 274 9.47 1.15 15.45
CA GLU A 274 8.77 2.44 15.51
C GLU A 274 7.72 2.54 14.39
N ARG A 275 8.07 2.13 13.16
CA ARG A 275 7.18 2.15 12.00
C ARG A 275 5.94 1.27 12.21
N VAL A 276 6.10 0.06 12.73
CA VAL A 276 4.96 -0.85 12.95
C VAL A 276 4.11 -0.40 14.13
N ASP A 277 4.70 0.13 15.21
CA ASP A 277 3.94 0.67 16.35
C ASP A 277 3.12 1.90 15.95
N GLN A 278 3.69 2.78 15.13
CA GLN A 278 3.01 3.97 14.62
C GLN A 278 1.71 3.63 13.90
N ILE A 279 1.70 2.60 13.04
CA ILE A 279 0.52 2.24 12.25
C ILE A 279 -0.43 1.26 12.99
N ALA A 280 0.11 0.32 13.76
CA ALA A 280 -0.70 -0.68 14.47
C ALA A 280 -1.48 -0.08 15.64
N SER A 281 -0.89 0.90 16.35
CA SER A 281 -1.55 1.57 17.47
C SER A 281 -2.83 2.31 17.04
N ARG A 282 -2.87 2.79 15.78
CA ARG A 282 -4.08 3.36 15.18
C ARG A 282 -5.24 2.37 15.18
N ARG A 283 -4.96 1.07 15.15
CA ARG A 283 -5.95 -0.02 15.15
C ARG A 283 -5.93 -0.82 16.46
N CYS A 284 -5.46 -0.22 17.56
CA CYS A 284 -5.47 -0.82 18.91
C CYS A 284 -4.55 -2.05 19.07
N LEU A 285 -3.48 -2.13 18.28
CA LEU A 285 -2.46 -3.19 18.40
C LEU A 285 -1.08 -2.62 18.69
N LYS A 286 -0.25 -3.41 19.37
CA LYS A 286 1.19 -3.18 19.53
C LYS A 286 1.95 -4.45 19.20
N PHE A 287 2.98 -4.33 18.35
CA PHE A 287 3.84 -5.43 17.98
C PHE A 287 5.14 -5.37 18.78
N THR A 288 5.56 -6.48 19.39
CA THR A 288 6.80 -6.52 20.18
C THR A 288 7.76 -7.54 19.58
N LYS A 289 8.98 -7.12 19.25
CA LYS A 289 10.03 -8.03 18.74
C LYS A 289 10.31 -9.15 19.75
N ARG A 290 10.13 -10.40 19.34
CA ARG A 290 10.25 -11.59 20.20
C ARG A 290 11.68 -11.88 20.63
N HIS A 291 12.64 -11.60 19.75
CA HIS A 291 14.07 -11.83 19.98
C HIS A 291 14.85 -10.53 19.77
N PRO A 292 14.77 -9.57 20.71
CA PRO A 292 15.41 -8.25 20.57
C PRO A 292 16.94 -8.33 20.59
N ASP A 293 17.51 -9.35 21.24
CA ASP A 293 18.96 -9.51 21.43
C ASP A 293 19.69 -10.02 20.17
N VAL A 294 18.96 -10.38 19.10
CA VAL A 294 19.57 -10.80 17.83
C VAL A 294 19.95 -9.56 17.03
N GLU A 295 21.25 -9.41 16.78
CA GLU A 295 21.85 -8.30 16.05
C GLU A 295 22.73 -8.81 14.91
N ALA A 296 23.04 -7.92 13.96
CA ALA A 296 23.89 -8.25 12.84
C ALA A 296 25.36 -8.38 13.28
N GLY A 297 26.07 -9.35 12.71
CA GLY A 297 27.51 -9.51 12.90
C GLY A 297 28.30 -8.28 12.43
N PRO A 298 29.50 -8.05 13.00
CA PRO A 298 30.32 -6.88 12.68
C PRO A 298 31.03 -6.98 11.33
N ASP A 299 31.26 -8.19 10.81
CA ASP A 299 31.98 -8.39 9.54
C ASP A 299 31.01 -8.34 8.35
N PRO A 300 31.12 -7.35 7.44
CA PRO A 300 30.28 -7.24 6.26
C PRO A 300 30.43 -8.40 5.27
N LYS A 301 31.52 -9.17 5.35
CA LYS A 301 31.81 -10.31 4.47
C LYS A 301 31.39 -11.66 5.04
N ASP A 302 30.95 -11.70 6.30
CA ASP A 302 30.47 -12.93 6.92
C ASP A 302 29.13 -13.36 6.30
N PRO A 303 29.04 -14.58 5.72
CA PRO A 303 27.77 -15.14 5.24
C PRO A 303 26.69 -15.25 6.33
N ASP A 304 27.10 -15.42 7.59
CA ASP A 304 26.20 -15.54 8.74
C ASP A 304 25.90 -14.18 9.40
N ARG A 305 26.37 -13.05 8.83
CA ARG A 305 26.20 -11.71 9.40
C ARG A 305 24.75 -11.41 9.83
N PHE A 306 23.76 -11.86 9.06
CA PHE A 306 22.35 -11.59 9.31
C PHE A 306 21.56 -12.83 9.77
N LYS A 307 22.24 -13.84 10.30
CA LYS A 307 21.60 -15.05 10.81
C LYS A 307 20.58 -14.70 11.90
N GLY A 308 19.32 -15.13 11.70
CA GLY A 308 18.20 -14.81 12.58
C GLY A 308 17.56 -13.43 12.34
N LEU A 309 18.04 -12.65 11.37
CA LEU A 309 17.49 -11.33 11.00
C LEU A 309 16.72 -11.32 9.68
N TYR A 310 16.86 -12.38 8.86
CA TYR A 310 16.12 -12.54 7.61
C TYR A 310 14.60 -12.71 7.80
N ALA A 311 14.19 -13.24 8.95
CA ALA A 311 12.79 -13.31 9.38
C ALA A 311 12.69 -13.06 10.89
N GLN A 312 12.21 -11.89 11.28
CA GLN A 312 12.11 -11.46 12.67
C GLN A 312 10.65 -11.54 13.14
N ILE A 313 10.42 -12.18 14.29
CA ILE A 313 9.06 -12.38 14.81
C ILE A 313 8.68 -11.21 15.73
N TYR A 314 7.51 -10.64 15.50
CA TYR A 314 6.88 -9.61 16.32
C TYR A 314 5.51 -10.11 16.79
N ASP A 315 5.33 -10.16 18.11
CA ASP A 315 4.07 -10.58 18.73
C ASP A 315 3.14 -9.38 18.90
N GLY A 316 1.99 -9.43 18.23
CA GLY A 316 0.94 -8.42 18.30
C GLY A 316 0.01 -8.66 19.48
N SER A 317 -0.09 -7.65 20.35
CA SER A 317 -0.98 -7.64 21.51
C SER A 317 -2.01 -6.51 21.36
N ILE A 318 -3.24 -6.78 21.77
CA ILE A 318 -4.29 -5.76 21.81
C ILE A 318 -3.97 -4.79 22.95
N LEU A 319 -4.06 -3.49 22.67
CA LEU A 319 -3.91 -2.45 23.69
C LEU A 319 -5.17 -2.41 24.56
N ASP A 320 -5.01 -2.18 25.87
CA ASP A 320 -6.15 -2.04 26.79
C ASP A 320 -7.13 -0.95 26.35
N GLU A 321 -6.59 0.16 25.84
CA GLU A 321 -7.34 1.26 25.26
C GLU A 321 -6.70 1.68 23.93
N ARG A 322 -7.56 1.98 22.95
CA ARG A 322 -7.11 2.59 21.70
C ARG A 322 -6.65 4.04 21.98
N PRO A 323 -5.42 4.43 21.61
CA PRO A 323 -4.93 5.77 21.85
C PRO A 323 -5.84 6.83 21.22
N LYS A 324 -6.13 7.92 21.94
CA LYS A 324 -6.91 9.05 21.37
C LYS A 324 -6.10 9.87 20.37
N GLN A 325 -4.77 9.88 20.53
CA GLN A 325 -3.83 10.57 19.66
C GLN A 325 -2.71 9.60 19.27
N VAL A 326 -2.15 9.82 18.09
CA VAL A 326 -1.05 9.02 17.50
C VAL A 326 -0.05 9.96 16.84
N VAL A 327 1.15 9.45 16.55
CA VAL A 327 2.15 10.19 15.79
C VAL A 327 2.00 9.85 14.31
N ASP A 328 1.90 10.86 13.44
CA ASP A 328 1.84 10.69 11.99
C ASP A 328 3.25 10.42 11.40
N SER A 329 3.36 10.32 10.08
CA SER A 329 4.63 10.04 9.39
C SER A 329 5.61 11.21 9.41
N TYR A 330 5.13 12.42 9.72
CA TYR A 330 5.91 13.64 9.84
C TYR A 330 6.37 13.91 11.28
N GLY A 331 5.96 13.08 12.24
CA GLY A 331 6.30 13.24 13.65
C GLY A 331 5.34 14.14 14.43
N HIS A 332 4.20 14.53 13.83
CA HIS A 332 3.19 15.34 14.51
C HIS A 332 2.25 14.46 15.33
N THR A 333 1.83 14.97 16.48
CA THR A 333 0.77 14.33 17.29
C THR A 333 -0.59 14.75 16.76
N VAL A 334 -1.36 13.78 16.27
CA VAL A 334 -2.67 13.99 15.65
C VAL A 334 -3.74 13.15 16.32
N THR A 335 -5.01 13.54 16.18
CA THR A 335 -6.16 12.73 16.57
C THR A 335 -6.11 11.37 15.87
N ASN A 336 -6.32 10.28 16.63
CA ASN A 336 -6.35 8.94 16.04
C ASN A 336 -7.55 8.82 15.08
N PRO A 337 -7.32 8.49 13.79
CA PRO A 337 -8.39 8.46 12.78
C PRO A 337 -9.58 7.60 13.22
N PRO A 338 -10.83 7.96 12.92
CA PRO A 338 -12.00 7.19 13.36
C PRO A 338 -12.13 5.89 12.55
N ALA A 339 -11.53 4.80 13.03
CA ALA A 339 -11.61 3.46 12.43
C ALA A 339 -11.99 2.37 13.45
N PRO A 340 -12.52 1.22 13.04
CA PRO A 340 -12.77 0.12 13.97
C PRO A 340 -11.45 -0.41 14.56
N PRO A 341 -11.40 -0.71 15.87
CA PRO A 341 -10.22 -1.33 16.48
C PRO A 341 -10.07 -2.77 15.99
N CYS A 342 -8.83 -3.25 15.90
CA CYS A 342 -8.58 -4.67 15.76
C CYS A 342 -8.99 -5.38 17.06
N LEU A 343 -9.66 -6.52 16.92
CA LEU A 343 -10.21 -7.30 18.04
C LEU A 343 -9.47 -8.63 18.26
N HIS A 344 -8.38 -8.85 17.52
CA HIS A 344 -7.66 -10.10 17.50
C HIS A 344 -6.16 -9.86 17.50
N GLU A 345 -5.44 -10.66 18.30
CA GLU A 345 -3.98 -10.70 18.28
C GLU A 345 -3.49 -11.33 16.98
N SER A 346 -2.35 -10.84 16.48
CA SER A 346 -1.69 -11.38 15.29
C SER A 346 -0.18 -11.43 15.49
N THR A 347 0.51 -12.35 14.83
CA THR A 347 1.97 -12.42 14.82
C THR A 347 2.49 -11.91 13.48
N MET A 348 3.36 -10.91 13.50
CA MET A 348 4.02 -10.41 12.30
C MET A 348 5.40 -11.04 12.15
N ILE A 349 5.72 -11.47 10.93
CA ILE A 349 7.03 -11.96 10.53
C ILE A 349 7.61 -10.90 9.59
N TYR A 350 8.53 -10.11 10.12
CA TYR A 350 9.24 -9.07 9.38
C TYR A 350 10.38 -9.69 8.56
N LEU A 351 10.30 -9.50 7.25
CA LEU A 351 11.19 -10.08 6.24
C LEU A 351 11.91 -8.93 5.50
N PRO A 352 12.94 -8.32 6.10
CA PRO A 352 13.71 -7.27 5.45
C PRO A 352 14.53 -7.81 4.28
N LEU A 353 14.63 -7.02 3.21
CA LEU A 353 15.56 -7.27 2.11
C LEU A 353 16.99 -6.91 2.53
N LEU A 354 17.70 -7.89 3.10
CA LEU A 354 19.06 -7.75 3.58
C LEU A 354 20.10 -8.22 2.54
N PRO A 355 21.36 -7.74 2.63
CA PRO A 355 22.47 -8.33 1.90
C PRO A 355 22.63 -9.82 2.24
N ASN A 356 23.07 -10.61 1.27
CA ASN A 356 23.29 -12.04 1.44
C ASN A 356 24.56 -12.48 0.70
N GLN A 357 25.67 -12.54 1.43
CA GLN A 357 27.00 -12.88 0.87
C GLN A 357 27.04 -14.30 0.29
N GLY A 358 26.22 -15.21 0.83
CA GLY A 358 26.10 -16.58 0.30
C GLY A 358 25.37 -16.65 -1.05
N ALA A 359 24.49 -15.69 -1.33
CA ALA A 359 23.73 -15.64 -2.58
C ALA A 359 24.41 -14.80 -3.66
N VAL A 360 24.81 -13.57 -3.32
CA VAL A 360 25.49 -12.64 -4.21
C VAL A 360 26.52 -11.85 -3.39
N ALA A 361 27.79 -12.19 -3.58
CA ALA A 361 28.89 -11.56 -2.86
C ALA A 361 28.98 -10.04 -3.14
N ASP A 362 29.30 -9.27 -2.10
CA ASP A 362 29.50 -7.81 -2.13
C ASP A 362 28.31 -7.01 -2.71
N PHE A 363 27.09 -7.58 -2.69
CA PHE A 363 25.86 -6.91 -3.12
C PHE A 363 24.95 -6.60 -1.93
N ASP A 364 24.69 -5.31 -1.74
CA ASP A 364 23.73 -4.77 -0.78
C ASP A 364 22.56 -4.11 -1.52
N PRO A 365 21.36 -4.71 -1.48
CA PRO A 365 20.18 -4.13 -2.15
C PRO A 365 19.80 -2.73 -1.66
N SER A 366 20.11 -2.40 -0.40
CA SER A 366 19.72 -1.12 0.20
C SER A 366 20.62 0.05 -0.20
N THR A 367 21.87 -0.23 -0.64
CA THR A 367 22.86 0.81 -0.99
C THR A 367 23.38 0.72 -2.42
N ALA A 368 23.12 -0.37 -3.15
CA ALA A 368 23.56 -0.52 -4.53
C ALA A 368 22.95 0.57 -5.42
N LYS A 369 23.81 1.24 -6.20
CA LYS A 369 23.42 2.38 -7.04
C LYS A 369 22.28 2.07 -8.03
N PHE A 370 22.26 0.86 -8.58
CA PHE A 370 21.20 0.44 -9.52
C PHE A 370 19.92 -0.02 -8.81
N SER A 371 19.96 -0.27 -7.50
CA SER A 371 18.82 -0.75 -6.70
C SER A 371 18.10 0.39 -5.97
N GLY A 372 18.41 1.65 -6.31
CA GLY A 372 17.72 2.81 -5.74
C GLY A 372 16.29 2.93 -6.28
N SER A 373 15.36 3.41 -5.44
CA SER A 373 13.93 3.55 -5.76
C SER A 373 13.61 4.41 -7.00
N TYR A 374 14.55 5.27 -7.41
CA TYR A 374 14.42 6.10 -8.61
C TYR A 374 14.96 5.45 -9.89
N ASN A 375 15.52 4.24 -9.81
CA ASN A 375 16.03 3.54 -10.98
C ASN A 375 14.94 2.71 -11.66
N LEU A 376 14.52 3.15 -12.85
CA LEU A 376 13.52 2.48 -13.68
C LEU A 376 14.14 1.63 -14.80
N VAL A 377 15.47 1.55 -14.89
CA VAL A 377 16.18 0.80 -15.94
C VAL A 377 17.09 -0.24 -15.32
N TRP A 378 16.77 -1.50 -15.56
CA TRP A 378 17.48 -2.65 -15.00
C TRP A 378 17.99 -3.55 -16.12
N THR A 379 19.21 -4.07 -15.99
CA THR A 379 19.68 -5.16 -16.86
C THR A 379 19.11 -6.50 -16.39
N GLY A 380 19.07 -7.50 -17.27
CA GLY A 380 18.62 -8.85 -16.90
C GLY A 380 19.45 -9.43 -15.75
N GLU A 381 20.77 -9.19 -15.77
CA GLU A 381 21.67 -9.64 -14.70
C GLU A 381 21.39 -8.95 -13.37
N GLN A 382 21.06 -7.65 -13.37
CA GLN A 382 20.69 -6.92 -12.15
C GLN A 382 19.39 -7.45 -11.54
N VAL A 383 18.41 -7.78 -12.38
CA VAL A 383 17.16 -8.41 -11.94
C VAL A 383 17.44 -9.78 -11.34
N GLU A 384 18.22 -10.62 -12.03
CA GLU A 384 18.59 -11.95 -11.54
C GLU A 384 19.37 -11.90 -10.21
N MET A 385 20.28 -10.93 -10.06
CA MET A 385 21.01 -10.72 -8.80
C MET A 385 20.05 -10.42 -7.65
N LEU A 386 19.11 -9.49 -7.85
CA LEU A 386 18.14 -9.13 -6.83
C LEU A 386 17.23 -10.32 -6.46
N VAL A 387 16.71 -11.02 -7.47
CA VAL A 387 15.86 -12.20 -7.25
C VAL A 387 16.59 -13.29 -6.47
N LYS A 388 17.87 -13.57 -6.79
CA LYS A 388 18.69 -14.52 -6.03
C LYS A 388 18.80 -14.15 -4.56
N VAL A 389 19.02 -12.87 -4.24
CA VAL A 389 19.06 -12.39 -2.85
C VAL A 389 17.69 -12.54 -2.18
N CYS A 390 16.59 -12.18 -2.85
CA CYS A 390 15.24 -12.33 -2.30
C CYS A 390 14.94 -13.80 -1.95
N CYS A 391 15.23 -14.73 -2.86
CA CYS A 391 15.03 -16.16 -2.62
C CYS A 391 15.88 -16.66 -1.45
N ALA A 392 17.17 -16.31 -1.41
CA ALA A 392 18.06 -16.74 -0.33
C ALA A 392 17.67 -16.16 1.03
N ASN A 393 17.18 -14.91 1.08
CA ASN A 393 16.66 -14.31 2.31
C ASN A 393 15.40 -15.04 2.80
N TYR A 394 14.49 -15.37 1.90
CA TYR A 394 13.29 -16.15 2.24
C TYR A 394 13.67 -17.54 2.78
N GLU A 395 14.57 -18.25 2.09
CA GLU A 395 15.07 -19.56 2.53
C GLU A 395 15.70 -19.49 3.92
N ALA A 396 16.53 -18.47 4.18
CA ALA A 396 17.15 -18.25 5.48
C ALA A 396 16.14 -17.89 6.59
N GLY A 397 14.95 -17.39 6.22
CA GLY A 397 13.86 -17.05 7.13
C GLY A 397 12.80 -18.15 7.30
N GLU A 398 12.86 -19.24 6.52
CA GLU A 398 11.78 -20.21 6.37
C GLU A 398 11.42 -20.91 7.70
N ASP A 399 12.41 -21.20 8.55
CA ASP A 399 12.20 -21.84 9.85
C ASP A 399 11.38 -20.96 10.81
N ALA A 400 11.61 -19.64 10.81
CA ALA A 400 10.82 -18.71 11.61
C ALA A 400 9.37 -18.64 11.11
N ILE A 401 9.18 -18.64 9.78
CA ILE A 401 7.85 -18.68 9.15
C ILE A 401 7.10 -19.94 9.57
N LYS A 402 7.71 -21.11 9.38
CA LYS A 402 7.13 -22.42 9.75
C LYS A 402 6.80 -22.49 11.24
N THR A 403 7.67 -21.94 12.09
CA THR A 403 7.46 -21.90 13.54
C THR A 403 6.18 -21.14 13.89
N VAL A 404 6.04 -19.90 13.41
CA VAL A 404 4.86 -19.07 13.69
C VAL A 404 3.59 -19.70 13.10
N LEU A 405 3.62 -20.22 11.88
CA LEU A 405 2.47 -20.89 11.27
C LEU A 405 2.03 -22.12 12.10
N LYS A 406 2.99 -22.91 12.60
CA LYS A 406 2.71 -24.06 13.46
C LYS A 406 2.13 -23.63 14.81
N GLU A 407 2.68 -22.60 15.45
CA GLU A 407 2.17 -22.03 16.70
C GLU A 407 0.70 -21.60 16.54
N GLN A 408 0.39 -20.86 15.48
CA GLN A 408 -0.97 -20.37 15.24
C GLN A 408 -1.94 -21.50 14.87
N TRP A 409 -1.48 -22.50 14.10
CA TRP A 409 -2.26 -23.71 13.84
C TRP A 409 -2.59 -24.47 15.14
N GLN A 410 -1.62 -24.61 16.05
CA GLN A 410 -1.82 -25.25 17.36
C GLN A 410 -2.84 -24.49 18.21
N LYS A 411 -2.73 -23.15 18.29
CA LYS A 411 -3.70 -22.29 18.99
C LYS A 411 -5.11 -22.48 18.44
N LYS A 412 -5.28 -22.43 17.12
CA LYS A 412 -6.60 -22.64 16.49
C LYS A 412 -7.13 -24.05 16.69
N LYS A 413 -6.27 -25.07 16.66
CA LYS A 413 -6.67 -26.46 16.92
C LYS A 413 -7.20 -26.62 18.34
N ALA A 414 -6.47 -26.13 19.34
CA ALA A 414 -6.89 -26.18 20.74
C ALA A 414 -8.24 -25.47 20.96
N LYS A 415 -8.45 -24.30 20.32
CA LYS A 415 -9.73 -23.59 20.37
C LYS A 415 -10.90 -24.41 19.82
N ARG A 416 -10.70 -25.14 18.70
CA ARG A 416 -11.74 -26.01 18.13
C ARG A 416 -12.05 -27.21 19.03
N GLU A 417 -11.02 -27.82 19.60
CA GLU A 417 -11.18 -28.98 20.50
C GLU A 417 -11.93 -28.59 21.78
N ALA A 418 -11.59 -27.45 22.39
CA ALA A 418 -12.30 -26.94 23.58
C ALA A 418 -13.79 -26.66 23.33
N VAL A 419 -14.15 -26.15 22.14
CA VAL A 419 -15.56 -25.93 21.76
C VAL A 419 -16.29 -27.26 21.53
N GLY A 420 -15.62 -28.25 20.91
CA GLY A 420 -16.15 -29.60 20.72
C GLY A 420 -16.47 -30.29 22.04
N ASP A 421 -15.55 -30.21 23.01
CA ASP A 421 -15.73 -30.79 24.34
C ASP A 421 -16.88 -30.11 25.10
N ALA A 422 -16.99 -28.78 25.05
CA ALA A 422 -18.10 -28.04 25.65
C ALA A 422 -19.48 -28.46 25.08
N SER A 423 -19.56 -28.70 23.77
CA SER A 423 -20.81 -29.13 23.10
C SER A 423 -21.23 -30.57 23.42
N SER A 424 -20.28 -31.42 23.84
CA SER A 424 -20.55 -32.84 24.19
C SER A 424 -20.98 -33.04 25.65
N SER A 425 -20.96 -31.98 26.47
CA SER A 425 -21.26 -32.00 27.90
C SER A 425 -22.72 -31.71 28.27
N HIS A 426 -23.69 -32.05 27.41
CA HIS A 426 -25.11 -32.06 27.82
C HIS A 426 -25.40 -33.27 28.73
N PRO A 427 -26.02 -33.08 29.91
CA PRO A 427 -26.38 -34.19 30.78
C PRO A 427 -27.45 -35.07 30.12
N PRO A 428 -27.53 -36.38 30.42
CA PRO A 428 -28.56 -37.24 29.87
C PRO A 428 -29.93 -36.70 30.29
N GLY A 429 -30.74 -36.30 29.31
CA GLY A 429 -32.09 -35.80 29.54
C GLY A 429 -32.90 -36.78 30.40
N GLY A 430 -33.23 -36.34 31.61
CA GLY A 430 -34.16 -37.04 32.48
C GLY A 430 -35.52 -37.17 31.78
N ARG A 431 -36.00 -38.40 31.67
CA ARG A 431 -37.37 -38.71 31.20
C ARG A 431 -38.38 -38.12 32.20
N GLY A 432 -38.84 -36.90 31.94
CA GLY A 432 -40.05 -36.34 32.56
C GLY A 432 -41.28 -36.87 31.82
N GLY A 433 -42.09 -37.71 32.47
CA GLY A 433 -43.38 -38.17 31.95
C GLY A 433 -44.41 -37.02 31.85
N PRO A 434 -45.47 -37.17 31.04
CA PRO A 434 -46.42 -36.11 30.80
C PRO A 434 -47.38 -35.95 32.00
N ALA A 435 -47.40 -34.76 32.59
CA ALA A 435 -48.41 -34.38 33.57
C ALA A 435 -49.72 -34.02 32.85
N GLY A 436 -50.81 -34.65 33.29
CA GLY A 436 -52.14 -34.49 32.72
C GLY A 436 -52.75 -33.11 32.91
N VAL A 437 -53.63 -32.76 31.97
CA VAL A 437 -54.49 -31.57 31.94
C VAL A 437 -55.72 -31.81 32.82
N PRO A 438 -56.12 -30.89 33.72
CA PRO A 438 -57.48 -30.84 34.23
C PRO A 438 -58.32 -29.79 33.49
N ALA A 439 -59.62 -30.08 33.47
CA ALA A 439 -60.70 -29.54 32.66
C ALA A 439 -61.01 -28.03 32.80
#